data_AF-A0A355T1P9-F1
#
_entry.id   AF-A0A355T1P9-F1
#
_cell.length_a   1.000
_cell.length_b   1.000
_cell.length_c   1.000
_cell.angle_alpha   90.00
_cell.angle_beta   90.00
_cell.angle_gamma   90.00
#
_symmetry.space_group_name_H-M   'P 1'
#
loop_
_entity.id
_entity.type
_entity.pdbx_description
1 polymer ?
#
loop_
_entity_poly.entity_id
_entity_poly.type
_entity_poly.pdbx_seq_one_letter_code
_entity_poly.pdbx_strand_id
1 'polypeptide(L)'
;MSNKMWGGRFGDGPDEIMEEINASIGFDQRFAAQDIQGSKAHCTMLADKGIISKGDADQIITGLDTIARDIDAGQFTFSRSLEDIHMNVENRLSEI
;
A
#
# COMPACT_ATOMS: atom_id res chain seq x y z
N MET A 1 15.02 13.70 -8.50
CA MET A 1 14.63 13.13 -7.20
C MET A 1 14.37 11.66 -7.45
N SER A 2 15.11 10.74 -6.84
CA SER A 2 14.84 9.31 -7.07
C SER A 2 13.44 9.00 -6.53
N ASN A 3 12.61 8.33 -7.31
CA ASN A 3 11.36 7.76 -6.83
C ASN A 3 11.68 6.93 -5.57
N LYS A 4 10.98 7.16 -4.45
CA LYS A 4 11.25 6.49 -3.15
C LYS A 4 11.25 4.96 -3.29
N MET A 5 10.48 4.44 -4.23
CA MET A 5 10.34 3.00 -4.51
C MET A 5 11.59 2.40 -5.18
N TRP A 6 12.27 3.16 -6.05
CA TRP A 6 13.43 2.71 -6.83
C TRP A 6 14.77 3.26 -6.29
N GLY A 7 14.73 4.23 -5.39
CA GLY A 7 15.90 4.97 -4.90
C GLY A 7 16.90 4.16 -4.08
N GLY A 8 16.57 2.94 -3.65
CA GLY A 8 17.51 2.06 -2.97
C GLY A 8 18.57 1.45 -3.90
N ARG A 9 18.26 1.26 -5.18
CA ARG A 9 19.14 0.57 -6.16
C ARG A 9 19.58 1.44 -7.33
N PHE A 10 18.80 2.46 -7.68
CA PHE A 10 19.02 3.34 -8.83
C PHE A 10 19.41 4.74 -8.36
N GLY A 11 20.34 5.37 -9.08
CA GLY A 11 20.80 6.74 -8.77
C GLY A 11 19.78 7.82 -9.19
N ASP A 12 18.92 7.49 -10.16
CA ASP A 12 17.90 8.35 -10.72
C ASP A 12 16.52 7.66 -10.68
N GLY A 13 15.45 8.43 -10.91
CA GLY A 13 14.10 7.87 -11.05
C GLY A 13 13.92 7.13 -12.37
N PRO A 14 12.86 6.30 -12.50
CA PRO A 14 12.50 5.71 -13.78
C PRO A 14 12.20 6.79 -14.82
N ASP A 15 12.45 6.48 -16.10
CA ASP A 15 12.00 7.32 -17.21
C ASP A 15 10.47 7.43 -17.21
N GLU A 16 9.92 8.55 -17.70
CA GLU A 16 8.47 8.79 -17.77
C GLU A 16 7.73 7.65 -18.50
N ILE A 17 8.31 7.14 -19.60
CA ILE A 17 7.72 6.01 -20.34
C ILE A 17 7.63 4.75 -19.48
N MET A 18 8.62 4.51 -18.62
CA MET A 18 8.62 3.37 -17.72
C MET A 18 7.54 3.53 -16.65
N GLU A 19 7.39 4.72 -16.07
CA GLU A 19 6.28 5.01 -15.14
C GLU A 19 4.92 4.78 -15.81
N GLU A 20 4.80 5.20 -17.07
CA GLU A 20 3.55 5.09 -17.83
C GLU A 20 3.10 3.64 -18.06
N ILE A 21 4.03 2.75 -18.45
CA ILE A 21 3.72 1.35 -18.78
C ILE A 21 3.72 0.41 -17.58
N ASN A 22 4.39 0.80 -16.48
CA ASN A 22 4.53 -0.04 -15.28
C ASN A 22 3.30 0.08 -14.37
N ALA A 23 2.71 1.28 -14.26
CA ALA A 23 1.61 1.52 -13.33
C ALA A 23 0.38 0.64 -13.63
N SER A 24 0.05 -0.24 -12.71
CA SER A 24 -1.11 -1.15 -12.78
C SER A 24 -2.35 -0.63 -12.06
N ILE A 25 -2.25 0.46 -11.29
CA ILE A 25 -3.35 0.99 -10.47
C ILE A 25 -4.64 1.26 -11.25
N GLY A 26 -4.52 1.62 -12.54
CA GLY A 26 -5.66 1.86 -13.42
C GLY A 26 -6.58 0.65 -13.59
N PHE A 27 -6.14 -0.57 -13.27
CA PHE A 27 -6.95 -1.78 -13.33
C PHE A 27 -6.87 -2.67 -12.09
N ASP A 28 -5.77 -2.65 -11.32
CA ASP A 28 -5.60 -3.53 -10.16
C ASP A 28 -6.30 -3.04 -8.89
N GLN A 29 -6.76 -1.77 -8.85
CA GLN A 29 -7.52 -1.20 -7.72
C GLN A 29 -8.76 -2.03 -7.35
N ARG A 30 -9.28 -2.82 -8.30
CA ARG A 30 -10.36 -3.79 -8.07
C ARG A 30 -10.01 -4.89 -7.05
N PHE A 31 -8.72 -5.06 -6.73
CA PHE A 31 -8.21 -6.03 -5.79
C PHE A 31 -7.92 -5.46 -4.39
N ALA A 32 -8.33 -4.21 -4.12
CA ALA A 32 -8.12 -3.55 -2.83
C ALA A 32 -8.60 -4.39 -1.63
N ALA A 33 -9.77 -5.03 -1.74
CA ALA A 33 -10.31 -5.86 -0.67
C ALA A 33 -9.43 -7.08 -0.37
N GLN A 34 -8.90 -7.73 -1.41
CA GLN A 34 -8.02 -8.89 -1.28
C GLN A 34 -6.65 -8.48 -0.73
N ASP A 35 -6.09 -7.36 -1.20
CA ASP A 35 -4.83 -6.82 -0.71
C ASP A 35 -4.91 -6.49 0.78
N ILE A 36 -5.94 -5.76 1.20
CA ILE A 36 -6.15 -5.40 2.61
C ILE A 36 -6.35 -6.66 3.47
N GLN A 37 -7.13 -7.64 3.00
CA GLN A 37 -7.31 -8.90 3.72
C GLN A 37 -5.99 -9.66 3.90
N GLY A 38 -5.17 -9.72 2.84
CA GLY A 38 -3.85 -10.33 2.87
C GLY A 38 -2.90 -9.61 3.84
N SER A 39 -2.90 -8.27 3.80
CA SER A 39 -2.13 -7.41 4.69
C SER A 39 -2.50 -7.58 6.16
N LYS A 40 -3.80 -7.67 6.48
CA LYS A 40 -4.27 -7.99 7.84
C LYS A 40 -3.76 -9.35 8.32
N ALA A 41 -3.88 -10.39 7.48
CA ALA A 41 -3.41 -11.72 7.82
C ALA A 41 -1.89 -11.75 8.04
N HIS A 42 -1.12 -11.04 7.20
CA HIS A 42 0.31 -10.90 7.36
C HIS A 42 0.66 -10.18 8.66
N CYS A 43 0.00 -9.08 8.97
CA CYS A 43 0.19 -8.32 10.21
C CYS A 43 -0.08 -9.17 11.46
N THR A 44 -1.19 -9.94 11.48
CA THR A 44 -1.47 -10.88 12.56
C THR A 44 -0.34 -11.91 12.72
N MET A 45 0.14 -12.49 11.62
CA MET A 45 1.25 -13.44 11.66
C MET A 45 2.53 -12.80 12.22
N LEU A 46 2.88 -11.58 11.81
CA LEU A 46 4.06 -10.87 12.32
C LEU A 46 3.99 -10.65 13.84
N ALA A 47 2.80 -10.34 14.37
CA ALA A 47 2.57 -10.21 15.81
C ALA A 47 2.72 -11.56 16.53
N ASP A 48 2.17 -12.63 15.97
CA ASP A 48 2.28 -13.98 16.52
C ASP A 48 3.72 -14.50 16.53
N LYS A 49 4.55 -14.04 15.60
CA LYS A 49 6.00 -14.32 15.55
C LYS A 49 6.83 -13.38 16.42
N GLY A 50 6.21 -12.37 17.05
CA GLY A 50 6.92 -11.37 17.86
C GLY A 50 7.84 -10.46 17.05
N ILE A 51 7.62 -10.33 15.74
CA ILE A 51 8.36 -9.42 14.86
C ILE A 51 7.88 -7.98 15.09
N ILE A 52 6.58 -7.81 15.34
CA ILE A 52 5.96 -6.56 15.77
C ILE A 52 5.21 -6.81 17.09
N SER A 53 4.95 -5.74 17.84
CA SER A 53 4.13 -5.87 19.05
C SER A 53 2.66 -6.10 18.68
N LYS A 54 1.89 -6.69 19.60
CA LYS A 54 0.44 -6.82 19.42
C LYS A 54 -0.24 -5.46 19.30
N GLY A 55 0.26 -4.45 20.03
CA GLY A 55 -0.25 -3.09 19.95
C GLY A 55 -0.03 -2.44 18.58
N ASP A 56 1.15 -2.64 17.99
CA ASP A 56 1.43 -2.15 16.63
C ASP A 56 0.53 -2.87 15.61
N ALA A 57 0.34 -4.18 15.79
CA ALA A 57 -0.53 -4.97 14.91
C ALA A 57 -1.99 -4.51 14.96
N ASP A 58 -2.52 -4.23 16.16
CA ASP A 58 -3.87 -3.71 16.34
C ASP A 58 -4.04 -2.33 15.67
N GLN A 59 -3.03 -1.46 15.76
CA GLN A 59 -3.02 -0.15 15.09
C GLN A 59 -3.01 -0.30 13.57
N ILE A 60 -2.13 -1.13 13.03
CA ILE A 60 -2.04 -1.41 11.59
C ILE A 60 -3.36 -1.96 11.06
N ILE A 61 -3.94 -2.95 11.75
CA ILE A 61 -5.22 -3.56 11.36
C ILE A 61 -6.35 -2.52 11.38
N THR A 62 -6.39 -1.64 12.38
CA THR A 62 -7.39 -0.57 12.48
C THR A 62 -7.22 0.46 11.35
N GLY A 63 -5.98 0.79 10.99
CA GLY A 63 -5.67 1.64 9.84
C GLY A 63 -6.16 1.03 8.53
N LEU A 64 -5.85 -0.26 8.31
CA LEU A 64 -6.32 -1.04 7.15
C LEU A 64 -7.85 -1.08 7.07
N ASP A 65 -8.56 -1.22 8.18
CA ASP A 65 -10.03 -1.17 8.22
C ASP A 65 -10.58 0.22 7.89
N THR A 66 -9.85 1.28 8.23
CA THR A 66 -10.21 2.65 7.84
C THR A 66 -10.05 2.85 6.35
N ILE A 67 -8.93 2.41 5.78
CA ILE A 67 -8.67 2.47 4.34
C ILE A 67 -9.72 1.70 3.55
N ALA A 68 -10.07 0.48 4.00
CA ALA A 68 -11.12 -0.32 3.36
C ALA A 68 -12.46 0.43 3.29
N ARG A 69 -12.86 1.07 4.40
CA ARG A 69 -14.10 1.88 4.44
C ARG A 69 -14.04 3.08 3.50
N ASP A 70 -12.90 3.77 3.45
CA ASP A 70 -12.73 4.93 2.57
C ASP A 70 -12.80 4.52 1.09
N ILE A 71 -12.23 3.36 0.72
CA ILE A 71 -12.31 2.80 -0.63
C ILE A 71 -13.76 2.42 -0.96
N ASP A 72 -14.45 1.69 -0.09
CA ASP A 72 -15.84 1.27 -0.28
C ASP A 72 -16.80 2.47 -0.37
N ALA A 73 -16.51 3.56 0.34
CA ALA A 73 -17.27 4.79 0.30
C ALA A 73 -16.95 5.68 -0.93
N GLY A 74 -15.97 5.29 -1.76
CA GLY A 74 -15.48 6.10 -2.88
C GLY A 74 -14.77 7.39 -2.46
N GLN A 75 -14.27 7.44 -1.22
CA GLN A 75 -13.56 8.59 -0.63
C GLN A 75 -12.04 8.46 -0.74
N PHE A 76 -11.54 7.29 -1.15
CA PHE A 76 -10.13 7.06 -1.39
C PHE A 76 -9.71 7.56 -2.79
N THR A 77 -8.66 8.39 -2.85
CA THR A 77 -8.08 8.85 -4.12
C THR A 77 -6.82 8.05 -4.43
N PHE A 78 -6.89 7.20 -5.45
CA PHE A 78 -5.74 6.45 -5.92
C PHE A 78 -4.73 7.35 -6.62
N SER A 79 -3.45 7.18 -6.31
CA SER A 79 -2.36 7.84 -7.00
C SER A 79 -1.68 6.89 -7.96
N ARG A 80 -1.55 7.33 -9.21
CA ARG A 80 -0.75 6.65 -10.22
C ARG A 80 0.75 6.69 -9.94
N SER A 81 1.23 7.69 -9.22
CA SER A 81 2.64 7.78 -8.82
C SER A 81 3.04 6.67 -7.83
N LEU A 82 2.07 5.95 -7.26
CA LEU A 82 2.29 4.83 -6.37
C LEU A 82 2.24 3.48 -7.13
N GLU A 83 2.21 3.48 -8.47
CA GLU A 83 2.29 2.30 -9.33
C GLU A 83 1.10 1.32 -9.25
N ASP A 84 0.82 0.74 -8.08
CA ASP A 84 -0.13 -0.36 -7.88
C ASP A 84 -1.02 -0.19 -6.64
N ILE A 85 -1.98 -1.10 -6.46
CA ILE A 85 -2.90 -1.08 -5.30
C ILE A 85 -2.16 -1.25 -3.96
N HIS A 86 -1.11 -2.07 -3.92
CA HIS A 86 -0.37 -2.41 -2.71
C HIS A 86 0.27 -1.17 -2.10
N MET A 87 0.97 -0.40 -2.94
CA MET A 87 1.63 0.84 -2.56
C MET A 87 0.65 1.96 -2.23
N ASN A 88 -0.52 2.00 -2.88
CA ASN A 88 -1.58 2.94 -2.51
C ASN A 88 -2.09 2.68 -1.08
N VAL A 89 -2.33 1.41 -0.74
CA VAL A 89 -2.75 1.00 0.61
C VAL A 89 -1.63 1.26 1.63
N GLU A 90 -0.40 0.85 1.35
CA GLU A 90 0.75 1.03 2.25
C GLU A 90 1.05 2.51 2.51
N ASN A 91 1.10 3.34 1.46
CA ASN A 91 1.34 4.78 1.62
C ASN A 91 0.25 5.40 2.49
N ARG A 92 -1.03 5.11 2.21
CA ARG A 92 -2.12 5.66 3.02
C ARG A 92 -2.03 5.20 4.47
N LEU A 93 -1.69 3.93 4.71
CA LEU A 93 -1.51 3.40 6.06
C LEU A 93 -0.43 4.15 6.84
N SER A 94 0.64 4.58 6.19
CA SER A 94 1.72 5.36 6.82
C SER A 94 1.34 6.80 7.23
N GLU A 95 0.22 7.31 6.73
CA GLU A 95 -0.28 8.66 6.98
C GLU A 95 -1.34 8.74 8.09
N ILE A 96 -1.76 7.59 8.64
CA ILE A 96 -2.81 7.47 9.67
C ILE A 96 -2.17 7.04 10.98
#